data_AF-A0AAC8QB19-F1
#
_entry.id   AF-A0AAC8QB19-F1
#
_cell.length_a   1.000
_cell.length_b   1.000
_cell.length_c   1.000
_cell.angle_alpha   90.00
_cell.angle_beta   90.00
_cell.angle_gamma   90.00
#
_symmetry.space_group_name_H-M   'P 1'
#
loop_
_entity.id
_entity.type
_entity.pdbx_description
1 polymer ?
#
loop_
_entity_poly.entity_id
_entity_poly.type
_entity_poly.pdbx_seq_one_letter_code
_entity_poly.pdbx_strand_id
1 'polypeptide(L)'
;MHAFQPTPPARRTLKKSLYAVLLLSLGGAGCEWLPGYEDPDPANRAPTITQVLATPASINEGSNTGLSVTASDPDGDELTYTWTQTPADPAGTFGGETGSTRTWTAPTIATNTPFTLQVTVSDGKGGSAEATVDVEVVNVASPNRAPTVNEAITVTTPAIAGDVTLSIGATDPDGDTLTYAWSTSVAGQGTFTAPAAAETQWLSPELATATTYTFQVTVSDGTVSVTRTLPVEVAVPQYARDIQPLWDAQCTNCHSSPRGLDLRSDKSYASLVNTAGTGGYPSGCGGTTRVVPSDPNNSLLVKKLSGTACGGRMPQGNAGYFDNNPGQLIRIRSWILAGAANN
;
A
#
# COMPACT_ATOMS: atom_id res chain seq x y z
N MET A 1 69.94 -11.20 -41.05
CA MET A 1 69.06 -11.11 -42.23
C MET A 1 68.56 -9.66 -42.28
N HIS A 2 69.25 -8.79 -43.02
CA HIS A 2 68.76 -8.15 -44.27
C HIS A 2 67.46 -7.34 -44.03
N ALA A 3 67.33 -6.05 -44.35
CA ALA A 3 67.95 -5.25 -45.41
C ALA A 3 67.52 -3.75 -45.29
N PHE A 4 68.39 -2.86 -45.81
CA PHE A 4 68.13 -1.58 -46.50
C PHE A 4 67.40 -0.39 -45.81
N GLN A 5 68.10 0.76 -45.77
CA GLN A 5 67.50 2.12 -45.82
C GLN A 5 67.21 2.53 -47.28
N PRO A 6 66.31 3.52 -47.57
CA PRO A 6 66.68 4.94 -47.52
C PRO A 6 65.57 5.95 -47.07
N THR A 7 65.99 7.13 -46.63
CA THR A 7 65.25 8.41 -46.47
C THR A 7 65.04 9.16 -47.81
N PRO A 8 64.47 10.38 -47.90
CA PRO A 8 63.16 10.96 -47.51
C PRO A 8 62.44 11.60 -48.75
N PRO A 9 61.41 12.47 -48.60
CA PRO A 9 61.74 13.90 -48.80
C PRO A 9 60.93 14.90 -47.97
N ALA A 10 61.54 16.07 -47.75
CA ALA A 10 60.86 17.33 -47.45
C ALA A 10 60.26 17.94 -48.73
N ARG A 11 59.10 18.62 -48.63
CA ARG A 11 58.77 19.78 -49.49
C ARG A 11 57.57 20.59 -48.97
N ARG A 12 57.85 21.83 -48.56
CA ARG A 12 56.90 22.95 -48.54
C ARG A 12 56.41 23.21 -49.96
N THR A 13 55.10 23.42 -50.13
CA THR A 13 54.55 24.20 -51.25
C THR A 13 53.23 24.86 -50.82
N LEU A 14 53.30 26.12 -50.38
CA LEU A 14 52.18 27.04 -50.46
C LEU A 14 52.00 27.42 -51.94
N LYS A 15 50.89 27.01 -52.56
CA LYS A 15 50.46 27.57 -53.83
C LYS A 15 49.85 28.95 -53.56
N LYS A 16 50.66 30.00 -53.71
CA LYS A 16 50.18 31.35 -53.99
C LYS A 16 49.73 31.37 -55.46
N SER A 17 48.42 31.41 -55.70
CA SER A 17 47.91 31.77 -57.02
C SER A 17 48.06 33.27 -57.21
N LEU A 18 48.94 33.61 -58.15
CA LEU A 18 49.22 34.93 -58.66
C LEU A 18 48.16 35.23 -59.74
N TYR A 19 47.20 36.11 -59.49
CA TYR A 19 46.48 36.78 -60.59
C TYR A 19 47.25 38.05 -60.93
N ALA A 20 47.81 38.05 -62.14
CA ALA A 20 48.47 39.19 -62.74
C ALA A 20 47.43 40.28 -63.05
N VAL A 21 47.48 41.39 -62.31
CA VAL A 21 46.79 42.62 -62.70
C VAL A 21 47.72 43.35 -63.69
N LEU A 22 47.30 43.33 -64.96
CA LEU A 22 47.89 44.11 -66.02
C LEU A 22 47.57 45.59 -65.77
N LEU A 23 48.56 46.35 -65.28
CA LEU A 23 48.50 47.80 -65.18
C LEU A 23 48.59 48.40 -66.59
N LEU A 24 47.45 48.84 -67.12
CA LEU A 24 47.41 49.89 -68.15
C LEU A 24 46.87 51.17 -67.49
N SER A 25 47.81 52.05 -67.16
CA SER A 25 47.55 53.46 -66.90
C SER A 25 47.13 54.15 -68.19
N LEU A 26 46.02 54.90 -68.18
CA LEU A 26 45.88 56.20 -68.85
C LEU A 26 44.49 56.81 -68.56
N GLY A 27 44.49 58.04 -68.02
CA GLY A 27 43.47 59.06 -68.28
C GLY A 27 42.22 59.05 -67.40
N GLY A 28 42.14 60.00 -66.48
CA GLY A 28 40.94 60.24 -65.67
C GLY A 28 39.79 60.95 -66.39
N ALA A 29 38.57 60.66 -65.95
CA ALA A 29 37.46 61.59 -65.77
C ALA A 29 36.38 60.90 -64.93
N GLY A 30 35.95 61.56 -63.84
CA GLY A 30 34.64 61.41 -63.18
C GLY A 30 34.20 60.01 -62.75
N CYS A 31 34.51 59.62 -61.51
CA CYS A 31 33.65 58.70 -60.76
C CYS A 31 32.40 59.46 -60.31
N GLU A 32 31.31 59.36 -61.07
CA GLU A 32 29.97 59.63 -60.55
C GLU A 32 29.50 58.38 -59.82
N TRP A 33 29.53 58.42 -58.48
CA TRP A 33 28.92 57.43 -57.62
C TRP A 33 27.40 57.49 -57.82
N LEU A 34 26.83 56.49 -58.50
CA LEU A 34 25.40 56.26 -58.45
C LEU A 34 25.02 55.83 -57.02
N PRO A 35 24.08 56.52 -56.36
CA PRO A 35 23.64 56.13 -55.03
C PRO A 35 22.71 54.91 -55.10
N GLY A 36 23.02 53.89 -54.30
CA GLY A 36 22.00 53.02 -53.70
C GLY A 36 21.50 51.82 -54.50
N TYR A 37 22.39 51.01 -55.09
CA TYR A 37 22.07 49.59 -55.29
C TYR A 37 22.70 48.80 -54.14
N GLU A 38 22.05 48.83 -52.98
CA GLU A 38 22.25 47.74 -52.01
C GLU A 38 21.70 46.49 -52.70
N ASP A 39 22.58 45.57 -53.07
CA ASP A 39 22.17 44.23 -53.49
C ASP A 39 21.31 43.67 -52.36
N PRO A 40 20.04 43.28 -52.60
CA PRO A 40 19.21 42.73 -51.54
C PRO A 40 19.96 41.55 -50.93
N ASP A 41 20.17 41.62 -49.61
CA ASP A 41 20.83 40.56 -48.84
C ASP A 41 20.20 39.21 -49.26
N PRO A 42 21.00 38.20 -49.64
CA PRO A 42 20.46 36.89 -50.00
C PRO A 42 19.44 36.40 -48.96
N ALA A 43 18.34 35.82 -49.45
CA ALA A 43 17.30 35.30 -48.57
C ALA A 43 17.87 34.22 -47.63
N ASN A 44 17.60 34.35 -46.33
CA ASN A 44 18.00 33.39 -45.29
C ASN A 44 17.55 31.96 -45.64
N ARG A 45 18.44 30.98 -45.45
CA ARG A 45 18.16 29.56 -45.72
C ARG A 45 18.15 28.79 -44.41
N ALA A 46 17.10 28.01 -44.20
CA ALA A 46 16.95 27.22 -42.99
C ALA A 46 18.10 26.22 -42.78
N PRO A 47 18.42 25.88 -41.51
CA PRO A 47 19.43 24.89 -41.20
C PRO A 47 19.05 23.50 -41.68
N THR A 48 20.04 22.62 -41.78
CA THR A 48 19.87 21.22 -42.17
C THR A 48 20.39 20.29 -41.09
N ILE A 49 19.58 19.30 -40.67
CA ILE A 49 20.01 18.24 -39.76
C ILE A 49 20.40 17.03 -40.59
N THR A 50 21.63 16.55 -40.44
CA THR A 50 22.13 15.36 -41.14
C THR A 50 22.09 14.11 -40.28
N GLN A 51 22.11 14.26 -38.94
CA GLN A 51 22.08 13.14 -38.02
C GLN A 51 21.56 13.55 -36.65
N VAL A 52 20.76 12.68 -36.03
CA VAL A 52 20.41 12.72 -34.60
C VAL A 52 20.61 11.32 -34.02
N LEU A 53 21.29 11.21 -32.89
CA LEU A 53 21.60 9.94 -32.23
C LEU A 53 21.30 10.00 -30.74
N ALA A 54 20.85 8.87 -30.20
CA ALA A 54 20.80 8.57 -28.78
C ALA A 54 21.76 7.40 -28.50
N THR A 55 22.61 7.53 -27.48
CA THR A 55 23.59 6.50 -27.13
C THR A 55 23.71 6.36 -25.62
N PRO A 56 23.30 5.20 -25.05
CA PRO A 56 22.61 4.09 -25.72
C PRO A 56 21.14 4.40 -26.07
N ALA A 57 20.58 3.75 -27.10
CA ALA A 57 19.18 3.90 -27.52
C ALA A 57 18.19 3.03 -26.69
N SER A 58 18.70 2.26 -25.72
CA SER A 58 17.90 1.55 -24.74
C SER A 58 18.54 1.69 -23.37
N ILE A 59 17.75 2.12 -22.39
CA ILE A 59 18.19 2.39 -21.02
C ILE A 59 17.14 1.91 -20.02
N ASN A 60 17.55 1.69 -18.79
CA ASN A 60 16.62 1.52 -17.69
C ASN A 60 16.02 2.87 -17.28
N GLU A 61 14.85 2.86 -16.67
CA GLU A 61 14.29 4.05 -16.02
C GLU A 61 15.29 4.69 -15.04
N GLY A 62 15.26 6.03 -14.91
CA GLY A 62 16.21 6.80 -14.10
C GLY A 62 17.65 6.84 -14.62
N SER A 63 17.99 6.09 -15.68
CA SER A 63 19.31 6.12 -16.30
C SER A 63 19.40 7.21 -17.39
N ASN A 64 20.62 7.48 -17.85
CA ASN A 64 20.89 8.53 -18.83
C ASN A 64 21.21 7.97 -20.21
N THR A 65 20.75 8.66 -21.25
CA THR A 65 21.26 8.53 -22.63
C THR A 65 21.90 9.84 -23.10
N GLY A 66 22.99 9.72 -23.84
CA GLY A 66 23.61 10.86 -24.52
C GLY A 66 22.92 11.14 -25.85
N LEU A 67 22.59 12.40 -26.10
CA LEU A 67 21.99 12.90 -27.34
C LEU A 67 23.04 13.68 -28.12
N SER A 68 23.10 13.47 -29.44
CA SER A 68 23.96 14.25 -30.33
C SER A 68 23.26 14.57 -31.65
N VAL A 69 23.49 15.77 -32.17
CA VAL A 69 22.89 16.32 -33.38
C VAL A 69 23.97 16.90 -34.27
N THR A 70 24.01 16.47 -35.53
CA THR A 70 24.85 17.07 -36.57
C THR A 70 23.97 17.95 -37.44
N ALA A 71 24.11 19.26 -37.31
CA ALA A 71 23.38 20.26 -38.09
C ALA A 71 24.33 21.32 -38.67
N SER A 72 23.96 21.90 -39.80
CA SER A 72 24.69 22.99 -40.45
C SER A 72 23.75 23.99 -41.08
N ASP A 73 24.14 25.27 -41.01
CA ASP A 73 23.45 26.37 -41.65
C ASP A 73 24.16 26.77 -42.96
N PRO A 74 23.45 26.89 -44.10
CA PRO A 74 24.06 27.28 -45.37
C PRO A 74 24.60 28.72 -45.41
N ASP A 75 24.07 29.61 -44.58
CA ASP A 75 24.46 31.02 -44.46
C ASP A 75 25.52 31.22 -43.35
N GLY A 76 25.76 30.18 -42.54
CA GLY A 76 26.77 30.18 -41.47
C GLY A 76 26.25 30.77 -40.17
N ASP A 77 24.93 30.87 -40.01
CA ASP A 77 24.28 31.37 -38.81
C ASP A 77 24.49 30.45 -37.60
N GLU A 78 24.48 31.06 -36.39
CA GLU A 78 24.61 30.34 -35.14
C GLU A 78 23.33 29.54 -34.83
N LEU A 79 23.49 28.27 -34.47
CA LEU A 79 22.37 27.35 -34.25
C LEU A 79 22.01 27.20 -32.78
N THR A 80 20.70 27.29 -32.52
CA THR A 80 20.10 27.01 -31.21
C THR A 80 19.35 25.69 -31.23
N TYR A 81 19.37 24.96 -30.12
CA TYR A 81 18.81 23.61 -30.02
C TYR A 81 17.81 23.54 -28.88
N THR A 82 16.59 23.12 -29.19
CA THR A 82 15.53 22.88 -28.20
C THR A 82 15.07 21.44 -28.30
N TRP A 83 14.88 20.79 -27.15
CA TRP A 83 14.48 19.39 -27.10
C TRP A 83 13.14 19.22 -26.39
N THR A 84 12.33 18.31 -26.91
CA THR A 84 11.06 17.86 -26.34
C THR A 84 11.03 16.33 -26.32
N GLN A 85 10.08 15.76 -25.58
CA GLN A 85 9.85 14.32 -25.54
C GLN A 85 8.37 14.00 -25.80
N THR A 86 8.12 12.81 -26.36
CA THR A 86 6.80 12.19 -26.44
C THR A 86 6.92 10.74 -25.96
N PRO A 87 6.08 10.27 -25.01
CA PRO A 87 5.01 11.00 -24.33
C PRO A 87 5.54 12.12 -23.42
N ALA A 88 4.70 13.14 -23.17
CA ALA A 88 5.05 14.27 -22.31
C ALA A 88 5.10 13.87 -20.82
N ASP A 89 4.23 12.95 -20.41
CA ASP A 89 4.17 12.38 -19.07
C ASP A 89 4.32 10.84 -19.11
N PRO A 90 5.11 10.24 -18.21
CA PRO A 90 5.96 10.91 -17.22
C PRO A 90 7.14 11.64 -17.89
N ALA A 91 7.52 12.79 -17.35
CA ALA A 91 8.55 13.66 -17.94
C ALA A 91 9.97 13.25 -17.52
N GLY A 92 10.85 12.99 -18.49
CA GLY A 92 12.29 12.87 -18.27
C GLY A 92 12.94 14.24 -18.12
N THR A 93 14.23 14.25 -17.78
CA THR A 93 14.98 15.49 -17.54
C THR A 93 16.09 15.65 -18.58
N PHE A 94 16.12 16.79 -19.28
CA PHE A 94 17.22 17.13 -20.17
C PHE A 94 18.29 17.95 -19.44
N GLY A 95 19.54 17.48 -19.44
CA GLY A 95 20.71 18.14 -18.83
C GLY A 95 21.97 18.04 -19.71
N GLY A 96 23.15 18.32 -19.14
CA GLY A 96 24.44 18.26 -19.86
C GLY A 96 24.84 19.56 -20.57
N GLU A 97 25.85 19.48 -21.45
CA GLU A 97 26.35 20.60 -22.25
C GLU A 97 25.22 21.20 -23.14
N THR A 98 25.37 22.47 -23.51
CA THR A 98 24.44 23.19 -24.38
C THR A 98 24.90 23.10 -25.83
N GLY A 99 23.98 22.92 -26.78
CA GLY A 99 24.28 22.92 -28.21
C GLY A 99 23.96 21.58 -28.88
N SER A 100 24.92 21.07 -29.66
CA SER A 100 24.79 19.85 -30.45
C SER A 100 24.81 18.55 -29.65
N THR A 101 25.18 18.60 -28.37
CA THR A 101 25.16 17.47 -27.44
C THR A 101 24.25 17.77 -26.26
N ARG A 102 23.59 16.74 -25.73
CA ARG A 102 22.77 16.83 -24.52
C ARG A 102 22.72 15.50 -23.79
N THR A 103 22.22 15.47 -22.58
CA THR A 103 21.88 14.24 -21.86
C THR A 103 20.38 14.24 -21.57
N TRP A 104 19.72 13.10 -21.72
CA TRP A 104 18.35 12.89 -21.25
C TRP A 104 18.33 11.79 -20.20
N THR A 105 17.76 12.09 -19.05
CA THR A 105 17.52 11.15 -17.95
C THR A 105 16.09 10.65 -18.04
N ALA A 106 15.93 9.33 -18.18
CA ALA A 106 14.62 8.71 -18.29
C ALA A 106 13.78 8.88 -17.01
N PRO A 107 12.47 9.12 -17.12
CA PRO A 107 11.58 9.14 -15.96
C PRO A 107 11.39 7.74 -15.37
N THR A 108 10.80 7.68 -14.17
CA THR A 108 10.20 6.46 -13.64
C THR A 108 8.95 6.11 -14.44
N ILE A 109 8.80 4.84 -14.82
CA ILE A 109 7.71 4.33 -15.66
C ILE A 109 7.09 3.07 -15.03
N ALA A 110 5.80 2.82 -15.26
CA ALA A 110 5.13 1.62 -14.72
C ALA A 110 5.32 0.35 -15.57
N THR A 111 5.65 0.52 -16.85
CA THR A 111 5.89 -0.55 -17.82
C THR A 111 6.90 -0.06 -18.85
N ASN A 112 7.60 -0.96 -19.55
CA ASN A 112 8.49 -0.59 -20.66
C ASN A 112 7.78 0.36 -21.61
N THR A 113 8.42 1.50 -21.91
CA THR A 113 7.80 2.59 -22.65
C THR A 113 8.82 3.18 -23.62
N PRO A 114 8.54 3.22 -24.92
CA PRO A 114 9.37 3.95 -25.87
C PRO A 114 9.13 5.46 -25.71
N PHE A 115 10.21 6.25 -25.78
CA PHE A 115 10.16 7.70 -25.83
C PHE A 115 10.77 8.19 -27.14
N THR A 116 10.05 9.06 -27.83
CA THR A 116 10.56 9.80 -28.97
C THR A 116 11.06 11.16 -28.50
N LEU A 117 12.35 11.42 -28.67
CA LEU A 117 13.00 12.68 -28.33
C LEU A 117 13.16 13.50 -29.61
N GLN A 118 12.56 14.68 -29.64
CA GLN A 118 12.60 15.59 -30.79
C GLN A 118 13.52 16.77 -30.50
N VAL A 119 14.38 17.10 -31.46
CA VAL A 119 15.16 18.34 -31.46
C VAL A 119 14.63 19.29 -32.53
N THR A 120 14.46 20.56 -32.17
CA THR A 120 14.23 21.67 -33.09
C THR A 120 15.47 22.56 -33.08
N VAL A 121 16.09 22.69 -34.25
CA VAL A 121 17.29 23.50 -34.50
C VAL A 121 16.89 24.77 -35.24
N SER A 122 17.24 25.96 -34.72
CA SER A 122 16.90 27.25 -35.33
C SER A 122 18.12 28.13 -35.53
N ASP A 123 18.14 28.86 -36.64
CA ASP A 123 19.16 29.85 -37.04
C ASP A 123 18.96 31.24 -36.39
N GLY A 124 17.83 31.47 -35.70
CA GLY A 124 17.48 32.80 -35.15
C GLY A 124 17.18 33.88 -36.19
N LYS A 125 17.18 33.54 -37.49
CA LYS A 125 16.89 34.38 -38.66
C LYS A 125 15.57 34.00 -39.35
N GLY A 126 14.88 32.99 -38.83
CA GLY A 126 13.54 32.58 -39.25
C GLY A 126 13.49 31.20 -39.90
N GLY A 127 14.62 30.49 -40.00
CA GLY A 127 14.70 29.10 -40.41
C GLY A 127 14.78 28.14 -39.23
N SER A 128 14.24 26.93 -39.44
CA SER A 128 14.29 25.84 -38.47
C SER A 128 14.26 24.47 -39.14
N ALA A 129 14.86 23.48 -38.48
CA ALA A 129 14.78 22.06 -38.84
C ALA A 129 14.48 21.21 -37.62
N GLU A 130 13.79 20.08 -37.82
CA GLU A 130 13.44 19.15 -36.75
C GLU A 130 13.91 17.73 -37.07
N ALA A 131 14.31 16.99 -36.04
CA ALA A 131 14.64 15.58 -36.14
C ALA A 131 14.26 14.84 -34.85
N THR A 132 14.02 13.53 -34.96
CA THR A 132 13.60 12.69 -33.84
C THR A 132 14.53 11.50 -33.67
N VAL A 133 14.66 11.04 -32.42
CA VAL A 133 15.32 9.77 -32.08
C VAL A 133 14.52 9.03 -31.03
N ASP A 134 14.37 7.72 -31.21
CA ASP A 134 13.65 6.86 -30.25
C ASP A 134 14.60 6.28 -29.22
N VAL A 135 14.13 6.22 -27.97
CA VAL A 135 14.82 5.63 -26.83
C VAL A 135 13.86 4.66 -26.14
N GLU A 136 14.24 3.39 -26.06
CA GLU A 136 13.48 2.40 -25.31
C GLU A 136 13.83 2.51 -23.82
N VAL A 137 12.86 2.87 -22.99
CA VAL A 137 13.03 2.87 -21.54
C VAL A 137 12.44 1.60 -20.96
N VAL A 138 13.30 0.79 -20.36
CA VAL A 138 12.95 -0.47 -19.71
C VAL A 138 12.59 -0.19 -18.25
N ASN A 139 11.39 -0.62 -17.85
CA ASN A 139 10.99 -0.61 -16.44
C ASN A 139 11.85 -1.63 -15.69
N VAL A 140 12.43 -1.20 -14.58
CA VAL A 140 13.16 -2.08 -13.67
C VAL A 140 12.32 -2.17 -12.40
N ALA A 141 11.34 -3.06 -12.42
CA ALA A 141 10.49 -3.31 -11.27
C ALA A 141 11.37 -3.50 -10.03
N SER A 142 11.12 -2.66 -9.01
CA SER A 142 11.82 -2.81 -7.74
C SER A 142 11.47 -4.18 -7.14
N PRO A 143 12.45 -4.96 -6.66
CA PRO A 143 12.14 -6.23 -6.01
C PRO A 143 11.21 -6.00 -4.82
N ASN A 144 10.09 -6.72 -4.76
CA ASN A 144 9.14 -6.69 -3.65
C ASN A 144 9.84 -7.02 -2.34
N ARG A 145 9.69 -6.16 -1.32
CA ARG A 145 10.19 -6.38 0.02
C ARG A 145 9.03 -6.83 0.89
N ALA A 146 9.18 -8.01 1.50
CA ALA A 146 8.16 -8.59 2.36
C ALA A 146 7.70 -7.62 3.49
N PRO A 147 6.45 -7.74 3.96
CA PRO A 147 5.94 -6.88 5.01
C PRO A 147 6.68 -7.10 6.32
N THR A 148 6.89 -6.01 7.07
CA THR A 148 7.42 -6.05 8.42
C THR A 148 6.27 -6.25 9.40
N VAL A 149 6.18 -7.45 9.99
CA VAL A 149 5.15 -7.81 10.98
C VAL A 149 5.75 -7.93 12.37
N ASN A 150 5.13 -7.29 13.36
CA ASN A 150 5.54 -7.38 14.76
C ASN A 150 5.73 -8.84 15.21
N GLU A 151 6.70 -9.07 16.10
CA GLU A 151 7.01 -10.42 16.61
C GLU A 151 5.82 -11.03 17.38
N ALA A 152 5.18 -10.23 18.22
CA ALA A 152 4.13 -10.70 19.12
C ALA A 152 2.74 -10.19 18.71
N ILE A 153 1.78 -11.11 18.70
CA ILE A 153 0.35 -10.79 18.69
C ILE A 153 -0.01 -10.19 20.05
N THR A 154 -0.79 -9.11 20.06
CA THR A 154 -1.38 -8.56 21.26
C THR A 154 -2.71 -9.25 21.53
N VAL A 155 -2.97 -9.61 22.79
CA VAL A 155 -4.22 -10.23 23.22
C VAL A 155 -4.73 -9.56 24.49
N THR A 156 -6.04 -9.44 24.64
CA THR A 156 -6.63 -8.98 25.90
C THR A 156 -6.34 -9.99 27.02
N THR A 157 -5.81 -9.50 28.14
CA THR A 157 -5.49 -10.33 29.30
C THR A 157 -6.24 -9.85 30.55
N PRO A 158 -6.76 -10.76 31.39
CA PRO A 158 -6.81 -12.22 31.19
C PRO A 158 -7.77 -12.60 30.04
N ALA A 159 -7.42 -13.63 29.26
CA ALA A 159 -8.31 -14.20 28.27
C ALA A 159 -9.30 -15.14 28.96
N ILE A 160 -10.59 -14.86 28.83
CA ILE A 160 -11.67 -15.58 29.51
C ILE A 160 -12.72 -15.96 28.47
N ALA A 161 -13.38 -17.12 28.63
CA ALA A 161 -14.44 -17.55 27.73
C ALA A 161 -15.46 -16.44 27.43
N GLY A 162 -15.83 -16.32 26.15
CA GLY A 162 -16.57 -15.20 25.58
C GLY A 162 -15.73 -14.48 24.53
N ASP A 163 -15.64 -13.16 24.65
CA ASP A 163 -14.90 -12.33 23.70
C ASP A 163 -13.43 -12.18 24.09
N VAL A 164 -12.53 -12.42 23.13
CA VAL A 164 -11.09 -12.16 23.23
C VAL A 164 -10.67 -11.27 22.07
N THR A 165 -10.12 -10.09 22.36
CA THR A 165 -9.59 -9.20 21.32
C THR A 165 -8.13 -9.53 21.03
N LEU A 166 -7.80 -9.60 19.74
CA LEU A 166 -6.48 -9.89 19.19
C LEU A 166 -6.08 -8.78 18.21
N SER A 167 -4.82 -8.37 18.21
CA SER A 167 -4.30 -7.42 17.22
C SER A 167 -2.82 -7.66 16.89
N ILE A 168 -2.41 -7.22 15.71
CA ILE A 168 -1.01 -7.27 15.26
C ILE A 168 -0.67 -5.98 14.51
N GLY A 169 0.52 -5.44 14.77
CA GLY A 169 1.06 -4.31 14.00
C GLY A 169 1.88 -4.80 12.82
N ALA A 170 1.69 -4.19 11.65
CA ALA A 170 2.48 -4.46 10.46
C ALA A 170 2.60 -3.22 9.56
N THR A 171 3.69 -3.15 8.80
CA THR A 171 3.95 -2.10 7.79
C THR A 171 4.62 -2.70 6.58
N ASP A 172 4.42 -2.10 5.41
CA ASP A 172 5.08 -2.51 4.18
C ASP A 172 6.14 -1.48 3.74
N PRO A 173 7.40 -1.90 3.45
CA PRO A 173 8.44 -0.96 3.01
C PRO A 173 8.20 -0.34 1.63
N ASP A 174 7.45 -1.01 0.75
CA ASP A 174 7.11 -0.55 -0.60
C ASP A 174 5.79 0.23 -0.62
N GLY A 175 5.07 0.25 0.52
CA GLY A 175 3.80 0.95 0.66
C GLY A 175 2.60 0.13 0.18
N ASP A 176 2.80 -1.18 -0.03
CA ASP A 176 1.76 -2.08 -0.48
C ASP A 176 0.63 -2.24 0.56
N THR A 177 -0.58 -2.45 0.07
CA THR A 177 -1.74 -2.64 0.95
C THR A 177 -1.69 -4.02 1.60
N LEU A 178 -1.67 -4.03 2.93
CA LEU A 178 -1.62 -5.27 3.69
C LEU A 178 -3.00 -5.92 3.86
N THR A 179 -3.02 -7.24 3.68
CA THR A 179 -4.15 -8.11 3.98
C THR A 179 -3.85 -8.98 5.19
N TYR A 180 -4.89 -9.31 5.97
CA TYR A 180 -4.77 -10.12 7.19
C TYR A 180 -5.64 -11.37 7.07
N ALA A 181 -5.24 -12.45 7.73
CA ALA A 181 -6.04 -13.66 7.85
C ALA A 181 -5.83 -14.29 9.23
N TRP A 182 -6.78 -14.04 10.12
CA TRP A 182 -6.82 -14.64 11.46
C TRP A 182 -7.43 -16.03 11.44
N SER A 183 -6.81 -16.95 12.16
CA SER A 183 -7.28 -18.31 12.36
C SER A 183 -6.82 -18.88 13.70
N THR A 184 -7.36 -20.04 14.06
CA THR A 184 -6.80 -20.92 15.07
C THR A 184 -6.04 -22.05 14.39
N SER A 185 -4.98 -22.57 15.02
CA SER A 185 -4.17 -23.67 14.47
C SER A 185 -4.99 -24.93 14.15
N VAL A 186 -6.08 -25.14 14.88
CA VAL A 186 -7.11 -26.14 14.58
C VAL A 186 -8.34 -25.43 14.07
N ALA A 187 -8.78 -25.76 12.85
CA ALA A 187 -9.94 -25.14 12.23
C ALA A 187 -11.23 -25.38 13.04
N GLY A 188 -12.14 -24.40 13.01
CA GLY A 188 -13.47 -24.50 13.62
C GLY A 188 -13.52 -24.25 15.13
N GLN A 189 -12.41 -23.83 15.76
CA GLN A 189 -12.39 -23.48 17.17
C GLN A 189 -12.72 -22.00 17.39
N GLY A 190 -13.97 -21.73 17.78
CA GLY A 190 -14.48 -20.37 17.97
C GLY A 190 -14.75 -19.64 16.64
N THR A 191 -14.99 -18.34 16.70
CA THR A 191 -15.34 -17.55 15.50
C THR A 191 -14.74 -16.15 15.57
N PHE A 192 -14.12 -15.71 14.48
CA PHE A 192 -13.61 -14.34 14.34
C PHE A 192 -14.67 -13.43 13.73
N THR A 193 -14.85 -12.23 14.27
CA THR A 193 -15.82 -11.25 13.74
C THR A 193 -15.27 -10.48 12.54
N ALA A 194 -13.97 -10.20 12.54
CA ALA A 194 -13.28 -9.48 11.47
C ALA A 194 -11.93 -10.17 11.15
N PRO A 195 -11.93 -11.38 10.57
CA PRO A 195 -10.70 -12.15 10.38
C PRO A 195 -9.71 -11.53 9.38
N ALA A 196 -10.12 -10.49 8.64
CA ALA A 196 -9.31 -9.81 7.64
C ALA A 196 -8.77 -8.44 8.07
N ALA A 197 -8.96 -8.06 9.33
CA ALA A 197 -8.49 -6.78 9.88
C ALA A 197 -7.24 -6.94 10.76
N ALA A 198 -6.48 -5.87 10.96
CA ALA A 198 -5.32 -5.85 11.85
C ALA A 198 -5.68 -6.11 13.32
N GLU A 199 -6.91 -5.74 13.71
CA GLU A 199 -7.53 -6.04 14.99
C GLU A 199 -8.82 -6.84 14.76
N THR A 200 -9.05 -7.86 15.60
CA THR A 200 -10.21 -8.74 15.49
C THR A 200 -10.70 -9.18 16.87
N GLN A 201 -11.98 -9.54 16.94
CA GLN A 201 -12.54 -10.19 18.11
C GLN A 201 -12.75 -11.68 17.79
N TRP A 202 -12.22 -12.54 18.65
CA TRP A 202 -12.47 -13.97 18.64
C TRP A 202 -13.48 -14.34 19.72
N LEU A 203 -14.57 -14.95 19.29
CA LEU A 203 -15.60 -15.51 20.13
C LEU A 203 -15.25 -16.96 20.46
N SER A 204 -14.98 -17.26 21.73
CA SER A 204 -14.60 -18.60 22.17
C SER A 204 -15.76 -19.60 22.07
N PRO A 205 -15.48 -20.91 21.93
CA PRO A 205 -16.49 -21.91 22.25
C PRO A 205 -16.81 -21.92 23.76
N GLU A 206 -17.84 -22.66 24.16
CA GLU A 206 -18.15 -22.91 25.57
C GLU A 206 -17.09 -23.80 26.23
N LEU A 207 -16.60 -23.39 27.40
CA LEU A 207 -15.50 -24.07 28.10
C LEU A 207 -15.95 -24.65 29.44
N ALA A 208 -15.71 -25.95 29.65
CA ALA A 208 -15.82 -26.60 30.96
C ALA A 208 -14.53 -26.47 31.79
N THR A 209 -13.38 -26.34 31.10
CA THR A 209 -12.05 -26.24 31.69
C THR A 209 -11.22 -25.22 30.92
N ALA A 210 -10.23 -24.62 31.60
CA ALA A 210 -9.28 -23.75 30.92
C ALA A 210 -8.61 -24.51 29.77
N THR A 211 -8.50 -23.85 28.61
CA THR A 211 -8.04 -24.49 27.37
C THR A 211 -7.10 -23.55 26.62
N THR A 212 -5.98 -24.07 26.14
CA THR A 212 -5.02 -23.31 25.35
C THR A 212 -5.41 -23.33 23.88
N TYR A 213 -5.56 -22.15 23.30
CA TYR A 213 -5.78 -21.92 21.88
C TYR A 213 -4.52 -21.33 21.26
N THR A 214 -4.08 -21.86 20.12
CA THR A 214 -3.00 -21.23 19.35
C THR A 214 -3.63 -20.39 18.25
N PHE A 215 -3.60 -19.08 18.43
CA PHE A 215 -4.00 -18.11 17.41
C PHE A 215 -2.90 -17.98 16.36
N GLN A 216 -3.32 -17.73 15.12
CA GLN A 216 -2.45 -17.46 13.99
C GLN A 216 -2.97 -16.24 13.23
N VAL A 217 -2.05 -15.40 12.75
CA VAL A 217 -2.35 -14.35 11.77
C VAL A 217 -1.33 -14.42 10.64
N THR A 218 -1.83 -14.47 9.41
CA THR A 218 -1.02 -14.28 8.20
C THR A 218 -1.24 -12.87 7.68
N VAL A 219 -0.17 -12.11 7.52
CA VAL A 219 -0.17 -10.76 6.91
C VAL A 219 0.51 -10.86 5.55
N SER A 220 -0.10 -10.29 4.51
CA SER A 220 0.40 -10.39 3.12
C SER A 220 0.33 -9.05 2.40
N ASP A 221 1.36 -8.73 1.63
CA ASP A 221 1.42 -7.59 0.70
C ASP A 221 0.77 -7.90 -0.68
N GLY A 222 0.32 -9.16 -0.88
CA GLY A 222 -0.23 -9.66 -2.14
C GLY A 222 0.75 -10.52 -2.93
N THR A 223 2.04 -10.46 -2.61
CA THR A 223 3.14 -11.23 -3.22
C THR A 223 3.77 -12.18 -2.21
N VAL A 224 4.11 -11.69 -1.02
CA VAL A 224 4.76 -12.39 0.08
C VAL A 224 3.90 -12.29 1.33
N SER A 225 3.95 -13.34 2.16
CA SER A 225 3.22 -13.37 3.43
C SER A 225 4.12 -13.74 4.61
N VAL A 226 3.80 -13.18 5.77
CA VAL A 226 4.44 -13.46 7.06
C VAL A 226 3.38 -13.93 8.03
N THR A 227 3.68 -15.02 8.74
CA THR A 227 2.74 -15.63 9.70
C THR A 227 3.28 -15.55 11.11
N ARG A 228 2.42 -15.15 12.06
CA ARG A 228 2.71 -15.16 13.51
C ARG A 228 1.73 -16.06 14.22
N THR A 229 2.17 -16.63 15.34
CA THR A 229 1.36 -17.49 16.20
C THR A 229 1.48 -17.08 17.66
N LEU A 230 0.41 -17.31 18.43
CA LEU A 230 0.35 -17.01 19.85
C LEU A 230 -0.47 -18.07 20.60
N PRO A 231 0.14 -18.88 21.48
CA PRO A 231 -0.61 -19.72 22.40
C PRO A 231 -1.19 -18.85 23.53
N VAL A 232 -2.49 -18.98 23.76
CA VAL A 232 -3.23 -18.26 24.82
C VAL A 232 -4.06 -19.26 25.59
N GLU A 233 -3.85 -19.33 26.91
CA GLU A 233 -4.76 -20.04 27.79
C GLU A 233 -6.02 -19.20 28.02
N VAL A 234 -7.17 -19.73 27.62
CA VAL A 234 -8.47 -19.12 27.84
C VAL A 234 -9.08 -19.75 29.08
N ALA A 235 -9.25 -18.94 30.12
CA ALA A 235 -9.75 -19.38 31.41
C ALA A 235 -11.27 -19.53 31.41
N VAL A 236 -11.76 -20.39 32.31
CA VAL A 236 -13.18 -20.45 32.67
C VAL A 236 -13.56 -19.20 33.47
N PRO A 237 -14.76 -18.63 33.25
CA PRO A 237 -15.19 -17.44 33.99
C PRO A 237 -15.41 -17.72 35.49
N GLN A 238 -15.00 -16.77 36.33
CA GLN A 238 -15.23 -16.76 37.77
C GLN A 238 -16.50 -15.99 38.13
N TYR A 239 -17.25 -16.45 39.13
CA TYR A 239 -18.56 -15.87 39.42
C TYR A 239 -18.47 -14.40 39.80
N ALA A 240 -17.65 -14.07 40.80
CA ALA A 240 -17.58 -12.72 41.35
C ALA A 240 -17.00 -11.71 40.35
N ARG A 241 -16.00 -12.13 39.56
CA ARG A 241 -15.30 -11.24 38.62
C ARG A 241 -16.01 -11.12 37.28
N ASP A 242 -16.52 -12.21 36.74
CA ASP A 242 -16.89 -12.29 35.31
C ASP A 242 -18.40 -12.42 35.08
N ILE A 243 -19.14 -12.91 36.08
CA ILE A 243 -20.58 -13.18 35.98
C ILE A 243 -21.40 -12.14 36.75
N GLN A 244 -21.05 -11.85 38.00
CA GLN A 244 -21.77 -10.88 38.82
C GLN A 244 -21.89 -9.49 38.15
N PRO A 245 -20.84 -8.92 37.52
CA PRO A 245 -20.96 -7.61 36.87
C PRO A 245 -21.98 -7.59 35.72
N LEU A 246 -22.24 -8.73 35.08
CA LEU A 246 -23.29 -8.82 34.06
C LEU A 246 -24.68 -8.64 34.67
N TRP A 247 -24.89 -9.19 35.87
CA TRP A 247 -26.14 -9.00 36.61
C TRP A 247 -26.31 -7.57 37.08
N ASP A 248 -25.26 -6.98 37.64
CA ASP A 248 -25.27 -5.60 38.11
C ASP A 248 -25.62 -4.63 36.98
N ALA A 249 -25.06 -4.85 35.79
CA ALA A 249 -25.31 -4.02 34.63
C ALA A 249 -26.69 -4.23 34.00
N GLN A 250 -27.15 -5.49 33.88
CA GLN A 250 -28.29 -5.83 33.02
C GLN A 250 -29.56 -6.27 33.75
N CYS A 251 -29.48 -6.65 35.02
CA CYS A 251 -30.56 -7.41 35.67
C CYS A 251 -30.95 -6.91 37.07
N THR A 252 -30.02 -6.33 37.84
CA THR A 252 -30.27 -5.94 39.24
C THR A 252 -31.35 -4.86 39.39
N ASN A 253 -31.53 -3.99 38.39
CA ASN A 253 -32.59 -2.97 38.40
C ASN A 253 -34.01 -3.58 38.51
N CYS A 254 -34.22 -4.76 37.93
CA CYS A 254 -35.51 -5.47 37.99
C CYS A 254 -35.51 -6.61 39.03
N HIS A 255 -34.33 -7.15 39.36
CA HIS A 255 -34.16 -8.31 40.24
C HIS A 255 -33.38 -7.95 41.52
N SER A 256 -33.89 -6.99 42.29
CA SER A 256 -33.33 -6.56 43.58
C SER A 256 -34.26 -6.85 44.77
N SER A 257 -35.36 -7.57 44.53
CA SER A 257 -36.41 -7.81 45.53
C SER A 257 -36.30 -9.20 46.18
N PRO A 258 -36.53 -9.30 47.51
CA PRO A 258 -36.50 -10.57 48.23
C PRO A 258 -37.66 -11.53 47.88
N ARG A 259 -38.67 -11.09 47.11
CA ARG A 259 -39.86 -11.91 46.77
C ARG A 259 -39.66 -12.80 45.53
N GLY A 260 -38.45 -13.32 45.30
CA GLY A 260 -38.22 -14.30 44.24
C GLY A 260 -36.76 -14.46 43.82
N LEU A 261 -36.29 -13.57 42.95
CA LEU A 261 -34.91 -13.56 42.43
C LEU A 261 -34.24 -12.25 42.83
N ASP A 262 -33.13 -12.36 43.56
CA ASP A 262 -32.32 -11.25 44.01
C ASP A 262 -30.90 -11.41 43.45
N LEU A 263 -30.52 -10.51 42.55
CA LEU A 263 -29.27 -10.52 41.81
C LEU A 263 -28.23 -9.53 42.35
N ARG A 264 -28.48 -8.93 43.51
CA ARG A 264 -27.46 -8.16 44.24
C ARG A 264 -26.29 -9.06 44.63
N SER A 265 -25.08 -8.50 44.62
CA SER A 265 -23.81 -9.24 44.71
C SER A 265 -23.67 -10.17 45.93
N ASP A 266 -24.37 -9.90 47.03
CA ASP A 266 -24.33 -10.72 48.24
C ASP A 266 -25.43 -11.81 48.30
N LYS A 267 -26.34 -11.84 47.34
CA LYS A 267 -27.50 -12.77 47.29
C LYS A 267 -27.65 -13.53 45.98
N SER A 268 -27.04 -13.04 44.91
CA SER A 268 -27.19 -13.52 43.53
C SER A 268 -26.84 -15.00 43.38
N TYR A 269 -25.68 -15.43 43.89
CA TYR A 269 -25.24 -16.82 43.77
C TYR A 269 -26.26 -17.78 44.39
N ALA A 270 -26.60 -17.53 45.65
CA ALA A 270 -27.56 -18.34 46.41
C ALA A 270 -28.98 -18.25 45.84
N SER A 271 -29.31 -17.19 45.11
CA SER A 271 -30.60 -17.07 44.42
C SER A 271 -30.64 -17.80 43.08
N LEU A 272 -29.49 -18.14 42.49
CA LEU A 272 -29.39 -18.74 41.15
C LEU A 272 -29.06 -20.23 41.19
N VAL A 273 -27.97 -20.60 41.86
CA VAL A 273 -27.40 -21.95 41.75
C VAL A 273 -28.19 -22.93 42.60
N ASN A 274 -28.57 -24.05 42.01
CA ASN A 274 -29.38 -25.10 42.66
C ASN A 274 -30.70 -24.61 43.29
N THR A 275 -31.20 -23.46 42.84
CA THR A 275 -32.40 -22.82 43.38
C THR A 275 -33.56 -22.95 42.41
N ALA A 276 -34.71 -23.43 42.89
CA ALA A 276 -35.91 -23.57 42.07
C ALA A 276 -36.46 -22.20 41.64
N GLY A 277 -36.91 -22.11 40.40
CA GLY A 277 -37.72 -21.00 39.92
C GLY A 277 -39.02 -20.91 40.71
N THR A 278 -39.25 -19.77 41.35
CA THR A 278 -40.55 -19.38 41.90
C THR A 278 -41.52 -19.26 40.73
N GLY A 279 -42.44 -20.22 40.58
CA GLY A 279 -43.36 -20.34 39.43
C GLY A 279 -44.37 -19.21 39.31
N GLY A 280 -43.90 -18.00 39.03
CA GLY A 280 -44.70 -16.82 38.74
C GLY A 280 -45.14 -16.77 37.27
N TYR A 281 -46.32 -16.21 37.06
CA TYR A 281 -47.03 -16.03 35.80
C TYR A 281 -46.20 -15.31 34.69
N PRO A 282 -46.41 -15.61 33.39
CA PRO A 282 -47.26 -16.68 32.87
C PRO A 282 -46.55 -18.03 32.99
N SER A 283 -47.32 -18.96 33.55
CA SER A 283 -47.01 -20.32 33.98
C SER A 283 -46.20 -21.16 32.98
N GLY A 284 -45.11 -21.77 33.46
CA GLY A 284 -44.45 -22.87 32.75
C GLY A 284 -43.10 -23.32 33.32
N CYS A 285 -42.44 -22.52 34.17
CA CYS A 285 -41.08 -22.80 34.67
C CYS A 285 -41.02 -22.95 36.21
N GLY A 286 -42.17 -23.11 36.86
CA GLY A 286 -42.21 -23.39 38.29
C GLY A 286 -41.54 -24.73 38.57
N GLY A 287 -40.61 -24.74 39.54
CA GLY A 287 -39.88 -25.96 39.91
C GLY A 287 -38.67 -26.28 39.01
N THR A 288 -38.43 -25.54 37.92
CA THR A 288 -37.18 -25.68 37.15
C THR A 288 -36.05 -24.97 37.88
N THR A 289 -34.91 -25.64 38.05
CA THR A 289 -33.72 -25.05 38.66
C THR A 289 -33.19 -23.89 37.81
N ARG A 290 -32.94 -22.75 38.45
CA ARG A 290 -32.45 -21.51 37.82
C ARG A 290 -31.10 -21.73 37.14
N VAL A 291 -30.12 -22.27 37.86
CA VAL A 291 -28.85 -22.75 37.33
C VAL A 291 -28.61 -24.17 37.80
N VAL A 292 -28.45 -25.08 36.84
CA VAL A 292 -28.02 -26.47 37.04
C VAL A 292 -26.52 -26.53 36.75
N PRO A 293 -25.65 -26.69 37.76
CA PRO A 293 -24.22 -26.88 37.54
C PRO A 293 -23.93 -27.93 36.48
N SER A 294 -22.96 -27.64 35.61
CA SER A 294 -22.52 -28.47 34.48
C SER A 294 -23.56 -28.72 33.38
N ASP A 295 -24.75 -28.12 33.46
CA ASP A 295 -25.81 -28.28 32.46
C ASP A 295 -26.43 -26.93 32.05
N PRO A 296 -25.74 -26.16 31.19
CA PRO A 296 -26.25 -24.87 30.72
C PRO A 296 -27.55 -25.02 29.92
N ASN A 297 -27.75 -26.15 29.22
CA ASN A 297 -28.93 -26.35 28.38
C ASN A 297 -30.18 -26.64 29.20
N ASN A 298 -30.06 -27.22 30.40
CA ASN A 298 -31.19 -27.40 31.31
C ASN A 298 -31.38 -26.28 32.34
N SER A 299 -30.42 -25.36 32.44
CA SER A 299 -30.53 -24.17 33.30
C SER A 299 -31.60 -23.19 32.81
N LEU A 300 -32.60 -22.89 33.66
CA LEU A 300 -33.65 -21.92 33.32
C LEU A 300 -33.10 -20.53 32.99
N LEU A 301 -32.01 -20.11 33.67
CA LEU A 301 -31.32 -18.86 33.38
C LEU A 301 -30.97 -18.76 31.89
N VAL A 302 -30.24 -19.72 31.37
CA VAL A 302 -29.81 -19.75 29.96
C VAL A 302 -31.01 -19.73 29.02
N LYS A 303 -32.04 -20.54 29.30
CA LYS A 303 -33.28 -20.56 28.51
C LYS A 303 -33.98 -19.19 28.50
N LYS A 304 -33.95 -18.44 29.61
CA LYS A 304 -34.50 -17.09 29.70
C LYS A 304 -33.69 -16.06 28.91
N LEU A 305 -32.36 -16.15 28.91
CA LEU A 305 -31.48 -15.25 28.15
C LEU A 305 -31.56 -15.51 26.64
N SER A 306 -31.74 -16.77 26.25
CA SER A 306 -31.89 -17.21 24.85
C SER A 306 -33.34 -17.15 24.32
N GLY A 307 -34.32 -16.85 25.18
CA GLY A 307 -35.74 -16.76 24.78
C GLY A 307 -36.45 -18.09 24.53
N THR A 308 -35.89 -19.21 24.98
CA THR A 308 -36.45 -20.57 24.81
C THR A 308 -37.24 -21.08 26.01
N ALA A 309 -37.26 -20.31 27.11
CA ALA A 309 -38.04 -20.61 28.32
C ALA A 309 -39.50 -20.14 28.22
N CYS A 310 -40.32 -20.58 29.17
CA CYS A 310 -41.63 -19.99 29.43
C CYS A 310 -41.50 -18.50 29.83
N GLY A 311 -42.55 -17.70 29.61
CA GLY A 311 -42.59 -16.26 29.92
C GLY A 311 -41.68 -15.40 29.02
N GLY A 312 -41.52 -14.11 29.35
CA GLY A 312 -40.70 -13.20 28.55
C GLY A 312 -39.20 -13.51 28.59
N ARG A 313 -38.53 -13.24 27.47
CA ARG A 313 -37.07 -13.28 27.32
C ARG A 313 -36.42 -12.18 28.18
N MET A 314 -35.27 -12.50 28.77
CA MET A 314 -34.48 -11.57 29.59
C MET A 314 -33.24 -11.08 28.82
N PRO A 315 -32.78 -9.83 29.06
CA PRO A 315 -33.34 -8.84 29.99
C PRO A 315 -34.66 -8.22 29.52
N GLN A 316 -35.59 -7.92 30.44
CA GLN A 316 -36.82 -7.20 30.09
C GLN A 316 -36.49 -5.79 29.56
N GLY A 317 -37.17 -5.38 28.50
CA GLY A 317 -36.91 -4.09 27.84
C GLY A 317 -35.71 -4.11 26.87
N ASN A 318 -34.88 -5.16 26.88
CA ASN A 318 -33.78 -5.35 25.93
C ASN A 318 -33.58 -6.84 25.60
N ALA A 319 -34.62 -7.47 25.06
CA ALA A 319 -34.64 -8.92 24.83
C ALA A 319 -33.54 -9.42 23.86
N GLY A 320 -33.01 -8.54 22.98
CA GLY A 320 -31.93 -8.87 22.03
C GLY A 320 -30.52 -8.69 22.59
N TYR A 321 -30.34 -8.30 23.85
CA TYR A 321 -29.02 -7.97 24.41
C TYR A 321 -27.98 -9.07 24.19
N PHE A 322 -28.31 -10.33 24.52
CA PHE A 322 -27.38 -11.46 24.39
C PHE A 322 -27.19 -11.95 22.94
N ASP A 323 -28.08 -11.59 22.01
CA ASP A 323 -27.84 -11.82 20.57
C ASP A 323 -26.80 -10.84 20.04
N ASN A 324 -26.86 -9.59 20.52
CA ASN A 324 -25.91 -8.53 20.16
C ASN A 324 -24.59 -8.63 20.95
N ASN A 325 -24.55 -9.42 22.03
CA ASN A 325 -23.39 -9.63 22.89
C ASN A 325 -23.17 -11.13 23.15
N PRO A 326 -22.92 -11.94 22.10
CA PRO A 326 -22.87 -13.39 22.21
C PRO A 326 -21.74 -13.89 23.15
N GLY A 327 -20.64 -13.17 23.26
CA GLY A 327 -19.54 -13.53 24.17
C GLY A 327 -19.96 -13.48 25.65
N GLN A 328 -20.89 -12.60 26.03
CA GLN A 328 -21.42 -12.59 27.39
C GLN A 328 -22.31 -13.81 27.68
N LEU A 329 -23.06 -14.30 26.68
CA LEU A 329 -23.83 -15.53 26.82
C LEU A 329 -22.90 -16.75 26.93
N ILE A 330 -21.86 -16.82 26.10
CA ILE A 330 -20.83 -17.88 26.17
C ILE A 330 -20.13 -17.86 27.52
N ARG A 331 -19.84 -16.68 28.07
CA ARG A 331 -19.27 -16.53 29.42
C ARG A 331 -20.17 -17.15 30.49
N ILE A 332 -21.46 -16.81 30.49
CA ILE A 332 -22.44 -17.40 31.43
C ILE A 332 -22.53 -18.92 31.24
N ARG A 333 -22.64 -19.39 30.00
CA ARG A 333 -22.76 -20.82 29.69
C ARG A 333 -21.51 -21.61 30.09
N SER A 334 -20.32 -21.05 29.87
CA SER A 334 -19.03 -21.66 30.26
C SER A 334 -18.89 -21.74 31.79
N TRP A 335 -19.26 -20.69 32.53
CA TRP A 335 -19.28 -20.76 34.00
C TRP A 335 -20.22 -21.87 34.51
N ILE A 336 -21.41 -22.00 33.93
CA ILE A 336 -22.34 -23.08 34.28
C ILE A 336 -21.74 -24.43 33.93
N LEU A 337 -21.24 -24.59 32.70
CA LEU A 337 -20.66 -25.83 32.20
C LEU A 337 -19.49 -26.32 33.07
N ALA A 338 -18.67 -25.40 33.58
CA ALA A 338 -17.58 -25.67 34.51
C ALA A 338 -18.03 -25.93 35.97
N GLY A 339 -19.32 -26.08 36.23
CA GLY A 339 -19.87 -26.45 37.54
C GLY A 339 -20.40 -25.28 38.36
N ALA A 340 -20.52 -24.08 37.79
CA ALA A 340 -21.14 -22.91 38.41
C ALA A 340 -20.55 -22.57 39.79
N ALA A 341 -19.21 -22.58 39.94
CA ALA A 341 -18.55 -22.33 41.21
C ALA A 341 -18.76 -20.88 41.73
N ASN A 342 -18.79 -20.68 43.05
CA ASN A 342 -18.78 -19.37 43.69
C ASN A 342 -17.34 -18.95 44.01
N ASN A 343 -16.66 -18.32 43.05
CA ASN A 343 -15.25 -17.96 43.13
C ASN A 343 -14.95 -16.57 42.58
#